data_AF-A0A9N9IQG4-F1
#
_entry.id   AF-A0A9N9IQG4-F1
#
_cell.length_a   1.000
_cell.length_b   1.000
_cell.length_c   1.000
_cell.angle_alpha   90.00
_cell.angle_beta   90.00
_cell.angle_gamma   90.00
#
_symmetry.space_group_name_H-M   'P 1'
#
loop_
_entity.id
_entity.type
_entity.pdbx_description
1 polymer ?
#
loop_
_entity_poly.entity_id
_entity_poly.type
_entity_poly.pdbx_seq_one_letter_code
_entity_poly.pdbx_strand_id
1 'polypeptide(L)'
;EATDRINYNHSIVRLGFPSISTTHGKIPIDVAVRIACEVIKEFLNAHHDDQDFELILVEQDNNVAKAFELRWETCRDNGESRFQIKNGNLNRMKSEVGMVCRYVVHETTWRLKPDTTTLGKQLYEAIGPKLSDEIKRQYPNTGVVGESYPVPLPLDLYYRESEGVEQ
;
A
#
# COMPACT_ATOMS: atom_id res chain seq x y z
N GLU A 1 33.61 7.64 30.36
CA GLU A 1 32.21 7.15 30.35
C GLU A 1 31.74 7.17 28.91
N ALA A 2 31.52 5.99 28.34
CA ALA A 2 31.02 5.82 26.99
C ALA A 2 29.50 6.01 27.03
N THR A 3 29.00 7.05 26.38
CA THR A 3 27.56 7.22 26.20
C THR A 3 27.09 6.18 25.20
N ASP A 4 26.42 5.13 25.71
CA ASP A 4 25.68 4.17 24.91
C ASP A 4 24.68 4.94 24.05
N ARG A 5 25.05 5.16 22.79
CA ARG A 5 24.11 5.54 21.75
C ARG A 5 23.18 4.35 21.58
N ILE A 6 21.96 4.49 22.07
CA ILE A 6 20.86 3.59 21.76
C ILE A 6 20.78 3.54 20.22
N ASN A 7 21.25 2.44 19.64
CA ASN A 7 21.02 2.12 18.24
C ASN A 7 19.51 1.91 18.10
N TYR A 8 18.79 2.96 17.72
CA TYR A 8 17.50 2.79 17.09
C TYR A 8 17.76 2.00 15.83
N ASN A 9 17.47 0.71 15.87
CA ASN A 9 17.34 -0.12 14.69
C ASN A 9 16.15 0.49 13.92
N HIS A 10 16.41 1.49 13.07
CA HIS A 10 15.39 2.11 12.23
C HIS A 10 14.92 1.04 11.25
N SER A 11 13.89 0.29 11.65
CA SER A 11 13.21 -0.62 10.75
C SER A 11 12.54 0.22 9.69
N ILE A 12 12.95 0.06 8.44
CA ILE A 12 12.32 0.69 7.28
C ILE A 12 10.81 0.40 7.33
N VAL A 13 10.00 1.46 7.33
CA VAL A 13 8.54 1.41 7.34
C VAL A 13 8.05 1.29 5.90
N ARG A 14 7.31 0.23 5.59
CA ARG A 14 6.83 0.01 4.23
C ARG A 14 5.32 0.18 4.10
N LEU A 15 4.91 0.88 3.05
CA LEU A 15 3.54 1.02 2.59
C LEU A 15 3.35 0.20 1.31
N GLY A 16 2.56 -0.86 1.38
CA GLY A 16 2.12 -1.63 0.24
C GLY A 16 0.85 -1.03 -0.38
N PHE A 17 0.78 -0.88 -1.70
CA PHE A 17 -0.43 -0.37 -2.35
C PHE A 17 -0.63 -0.99 -3.75
N PRO A 18 -1.87 -1.11 -4.24
CA PRO A 18 -2.15 -1.63 -5.57
C PRO A 18 -2.03 -0.52 -6.62
N SER A 19 -2.13 -0.87 -7.90
CA SER A 19 -2.31 0.13 -8.95
C SER A 19 -3.74 0.74 -8.88
N ILE A 20 -3.86 1.88 -8.21
CA ILE A 20 -5.16 2.50 -7.92
C ILE A 20 -5.90 2.84 -9.23
N SER A 21 -7.18 2.46 -9.32
CA SER A 21 -8.12 2.79 -10.40
C SER A 21 -7.82 2.20 -11.79
N THR A 22 -6.80 1.36 -11.95
CA THR A 22 -6.52 0.65 -13.22
C THR A 22 -7.58 -0.41 -13.50
N THR A 23 -7.94 -1.20 -12.49
CA THR A 23 -8.87 -2.33 -12.62
C THR A 23 -10.32 -1.90 -12.35
N HIS A 24 -10.58 -1.28 -11.19
CA HIS A 24 -11.95 -0.93 -10.78
C HIS A 24 -12.42 0.38 -11.43
N GLY A 25 -11.55 1.39 -11.48
CA GLY A 25 -11.83 2.69 -12.09
C GLY A 25 -11.78 2.70 -13.63
N LYS A 26 -11.24 1.64 -14.24
CA LYS A 26 -11.04 1.50 -15.70
C LYS A 26 -10.30 2.68 -16.33
N ILE A 27 -9.42 3.32 -15.56
CA ILE A 27 -8.54 4.35 -16.11
C ILE A 27 -7.55 3.66 -17.06
N PRO A 28 -7.31 4.20 -18.27
CA PRO A 28 -6.30 3.65 -19.17
C PRO A 28 -4.95 3.49 -18.47
N ILE A 29 -4.30 2.33 -18.65
CA ILE A 29 -3.08 1.96 -17.94
C ILE A 29 -2.00 3.03 -18.13
N ASP A 30 -1.82 3.53 -19.34
CA ASP A 30 -0.85 4.57 -19.68
C ASP A 30 -1.09 5.87 -18.91
N VAL A 31 -2.35 6.27 -18.74
CA VAL A 31 -2.73 7.46 -17.97
C VAL A 31 -2.50 7.25 -16.48
N ALA A 32 -2.96 6.12 -15.94
CA ALA A 32 -2.82 5.78 -14.52
C ALA A 32 -1.35 5.69 -14.10
N VAL A 33 -0.55 4.96 -14.88
CA VAL A 33 0.89 4.79 -14.66
C VAL A 33 1.62 6.13 -14.72
N ARG A 34 1.29 6.97 -15.72
CA ARG A 34 1.91 8.29 -15.84
C ARG A 34 1.66 9.15 -14.60
N ILE A 35 0.40 9.26 -14.18
CA ILE A 35 0.01 10.06 -13.00
C ILE A 35 0.66 9.49 -11.74
N ALA A 36 0.58 8.18 -11.54
CA ALA A 36 1.10 7.54 -10.34
C ALA A 36 2.62 7.73 -10.20
N CYS A 37 3.40 7.50 -11.26
CA CYS A 37 4.85 7.71 -11.21
C CYS A 37 5.24 9.19 -11.00
N GLU A 38 4.47 10.13 -11.55
CA GLU A 38 4.69 11.57 -11.32
C GLU A 38 4.45 11.94 -9.84
N VAL A 39 3.35 11.47 -9.26
CA VAL A 39 3.00 11.71 -7.84
C VAL A 39 3.97 11.01 -6.89
N ILE A 40 4.37 9.77 -7.18
CA ILE A 40 5.37 9.03 -6.38
C ILE A 40 6.69 9.78 -6.39
N LYS A 41 7.14 10.24 -7.56
CA LYS A 41 8.36 11.05 -7.66
C LYS A 41 8.26 12.33 -6.83
N GLU A 42 7.17 13.07 -6.98
CA GLU A 42 6.95 14.32 -6.23
C GLU A 42 7.00 14.07 -4.72
N PHE A 43 6.34 13.01 -4.23
CA PHE A 43 6.37 12.60 -2.84
C PHE A 43 7.78 12.24 -2.36
N LEU A 44 8.51 11.38 -3.08
CA LEU A 44 9.86 10.99 -2.69
C LEU A 44 10.85 12.17 -2.67
N ASN A 45 10.65 13.16 -3.55
CA ASN A 45 11.47 14.36 -3.59
C ASN A 45 11.13 15.33 -2.45
N ALA A 46 9.85 15.46 -2.10
CA ALA A 46 9.42 16.20 -0.92
C ALA A 46 9.99 15.61 0.38
N HIS A 47 10.24 14.29 0.39
CA HIS A 47 10.77 13.52 1.51
C HIS A 47 12.22 13.05 1.27
N HIS A 48 13.06 13.80 0.55
CA HIS A 48 14.40 13.34 0.17
C HIS A 48 15.33 13.00 1.34
N ASP A 49 15.18 13.67 2.49
CA ASP A 49 15.97 13.43 3.70
C ASP A 49 15.51 12.17 4.49
N ASP A 50 14.28 11.71 4.24
CA ASP A 50 13.66 10.59 4.95
C ASP A 50 14.04 9.26 4.26
N GLN A 51 14.89 8.47 4.93
CA GLN A 51 15.40 7.18 4.43
C GLN A 51 14.82 5.98 5.18
N ASP A 52 13.84 6.22 6.05
CA ASP A 52 13.23 5.24 6.94
C ASP A 52 11.91 4.68 6.41
N PHE A 53 11.58 4.92 5.13
CA PHE A 53 10.39 4.35 4.50
C PHE A 53 10.62 3.85 3.06
N GLU A 54 9.75 2.92 2.64
CA GLU A 54 9.65 2.44 1.26
C GLU A 54 8.18 2.37 0.81
N LEU A 55 7.98 2.64 -0.47
CA LEU A 55 6.72 2.53 -1.20
C LEU A 55 6.76 1.27 -2.06
N ILE A 56 5.83 0.34 -1.84
CA ILE A 56 5.80 -0.95 -2.54
C ILE A 56 4.50 -1.05 -3.34
N LEU A 57 4.58 -0.86 -4.66
CA LEU A 57 3.47 -1.15 -5.55
C LEU A 57 3.39 -2.67 -5.76
N VAL A 58 2.23 -3.26 -5.51
CA VAL A 58 1.98 -4.70 -5.66
C VAL A 58 0.92 -4.91 -6.72
N GLU A 59 1.27 -5.67 -7.75
CA GLU A 59 0.41 -5.89 -8.91
C GLU A 59 0.36 -7.38 -9.27
N GLN A 60 -0.80 -7.86 -9.73
CA GLN A 60 -0.98 -9.23 -10.23
C GLN A 60 -1.01 -9.28 -11.77
N ASP A 61 -1.40 -8.19 -12.43
CA ASP A 61 -1.34 -8.08 -13.88
C ASP A 61 0.06 -7.64 -14.34
N ASN A 62 0.80 -8.59 -14.91
CA ASN A 62 2.14 -8.37 -15.45
C ASN A 62 2.21 -7.22 -16.48
N ASN A 63 1.14 -6.94 -17.22
CA ASN A 63 1.13 -5.84 -18.18
C ASN A 63 1.12 -4.49 -17.46
N VAL A 64 0.34 -4.38 -16.38
CA VAL A 64 0.29 -3.19 -15.55
C VAL A 64 1.62 -3.01 -14.82
N ALA A 65 2.15 -4.07 -14.21
CA ALA A 65 3.45 -4.04 -13.52
C ALA A 65 4.58 -3.57 -14.45
N LYS A 66 4.66 -4.15 -15.66
CA LYS A 66 5.65 -3.76 -16.67
C LYS A 66 5.50 -2.33 -17.13
N ALA A 67 4.26 -1.83 -17.27
CA ALA A 67 4.03 -0.43 -17.62
C ALA A 67 4.58 0.51 -16.52
N PHE A 68 4.35 0.18 -15.25
CA PHE A 68 4.94 0.89 -14.11
C PHE A 68 6.47 0.85 -14.13
N GLU A 69 7.07 -0.32 -14.37
CA GLU A 69 8.53 -0.48 -14.41
C GLU A 69 9.15 0.43 -15.47
N LEU A 70 8.66 0.35 -16.72
CA LEU A 70 9.16 1.16 -17.83
C LEU A 70 8.97 2.66 -17.57
N ARG A 71 7.82 3.08 -17.03
CA ARG A 71 7.61 4.49 -16.71
C ARG A 71 8.53 4.94 -15.60
N TRP A 72 8.65 4.17 -14.52
CA TRP A 72 9.47 4.53 -13.37
C TRP A 72 10.95 4.67 -13.75
N GLU A 73 11.48 3.74 -14.55
CA GLU A 73 12.86 3.81 -15.07
C GLU A 73 13.17 5.12 -15.81
N THR A 74 12.18 5.67 -16.52
CA THR A 74 12.36 6.91 -17.31
C THR A 74 12.20 8.19 -16.52
N CYS A 75 11.54 8.17 -15.36
CA CYS A 75 11.22 9.39 -14.62
C CYS A 75 11.88 9.48 -13.24
N ARG A 76 12.31 8.36 -12.64
CA ARG A 76 12.95 8.36 -11.33
C ARG A 76 14.26 9.16 -11.32
N ASP A 77 14.58 9.74 -10.18
CA ASP A 77 15.87 10.40 -9.99
C ASP A 77 16.98 9.35 -9.78
N ASN A 78 18.21 9.72 -10.13
CA ASN A 78 19.34 8.79 -10.08
C ASN A 78 19.59 8.31 -8.64
N GLY A 79 19.66 6.99 -8.44
CA GLY A 79 19.86 6.39 -7.12
C GLY A 79 18.58 6.22 -6.29
N GLU A 80 17.41 6.65 -6.78
CA GLU A 80 16.15 6.43 -6.08
C GLU A 80 15.81 4.93 -6.04
N SER A 81 15.60 4.42 -4.83
CA SER A 81 15.39 3.00 -4.51
C SER A 81 14.23 2.75 -3.54
N ARG A 82 13.64 3.81 -2.98
CA ARG A 82 12.56 3.74 -1.99
C ARG A 82 11.23 3.36 -2.62
N PHE A 83 11.07 3.46 -3.94
CA PHE A 83 9.93 2.89 -4.66
C PHE A 83 10.28 1.58 -5.37
N GLN A 84 9.52 0.53 -5.08
CA GLN A 84 9.65 -0.78 -5.69
C GLN A 84 8.32 -1.25 -6.25
N ILE A 85 8.39 -1.99 -7.36
CA ILE A 85 7.25 -2.67 -7.98
C ILE A 85 7.46 -4.17 -7.75
N LYS A 86 6.42 -4.86 -7.28
CA LYS A 86 6.43 -6.29 -6.98
C LYS A 86 5.23 -6.97 -7.62
N ASN A 87 5.45 -8.17 -8.14
CA ASN A 87 4.37 -9.03 -8.57
C ASN A 87 3.89 -9.89 -7.40
N GLY A 88 2.57 -9.94 -7.17
CA GLY A 88 1.97 -10.81 -6.15
C GLY A 88 0.67 -10.27 -5.56
N ASN A 89 0.22 -10.90 -4.47
CA ASN A 89 -1.00 -10.50 -3.77
C ASN A 89 -0.72 -9.54 -2.59
N LEU A 90 -1.30 -8.34 -2.63
CA LEU A 90 -1.18 -7.33 -1.58
C LEU A 90 -1.70 -7.83 -0.20
N ASN A 91 -2.62 -8.79 -0.18
CA ASN A 91 -3.09 -9.41 1.07
C ASN A 91 -2.11 -10.46 1.64
N ARG A 92 -1.03 -10.77 0.93
CA ARG A 92 -0.04 -11.79 1.30
C ARG A 92 1.37 -11.23 1.16
N MET A 93 1.59 -10.06 1.77
CA MET A 93 2.87 -9.35 1.67
C MET A 93 4.04 -10.18 2.17
N LYS A 94 3.91 -10.79 3.35
CA LYS A 94 5.02 -11.55 3.93
C LYS A 94 5.09 -12.94 3.32
N SER A 95 3.95 -13.62 3.18
CA SER A 95 3.90 -15.02 2.76
C SER A 95 4.10 -15.23 1.26
N GLU A 96 3.72 -14.28 0.41
CA GLU A 96 3.84 -14.38 -1.05
C GLU A 96 4.84 -13.36 -1.64
N VAL A 97 4.73 -12.08 -1.27
CA VAL A 97 5.63 -11.03 -1.81
C VAL A 97 7.01 -11.07 -1.16
N GLY A 98 7.14 -11.70 0.01
CA GLY A 98 8.39 -11.82 0.76
C GLY A 98 8.82 -10.54 1.47
N MET A 99 7.88 -9.62 1.72
CA MET A 99 8.15 -8.33 2.36
C MET A 99 7.14 -8.05 3.47
N VAL A 100 7.59 -7.49 4.59
CA VAL A 100 6.67 -6.98 5.62
C VAL A 100 6.35 -5.53 5.29
N CYS A 101 5.06 -5.25 5.11
CA CYS A 101 4.52 -3.91 5.01
C CYS A 101 3.63 -3.62 6.21
N ARG A 102 4.02 -2.63 7.01
CA ARG A 102 3.24 -2.19 8.17
C ARG A 102 1.89 -1.65 7.74
N TYR A 103 1.85 -0.98 6.59
CA TYR A 103 0.67 -0.34 6.05
C TYR A 103 0.31 -0.97 4.70
N VAL A 104 -0.97 -1.27 4.47
CA VAL A 104 -1.48 -1.70 3.16
C VAL A 104 -2.68 -0.85 2.72
N VAL A 105 -2.69 -0.47 1.45
CA VAL A 105 -3.76 0.36 0.87
C VAL A 105 -4.76 -0.52 0.14
N HIS A 106 -6.04 -0.32 0.39
CA HIS A 106 -7.11 -0.97 -0.36
C HIS A 106 -8.01 0.05 -1.05
N GLU A 107 -8.29 -0.20 -2.33
CA GLU A 107 -9.36 0.52 -3.01
C GLU A 107 -10.72 0.09 -2.47
N THR A 108 -11.56 1.09 -2.17
CA THR A 108 -12.96 0.92 -1.80
C THR A 108 -13.82 1.94 -2.52
N THR A 109 -15.13 1.85 -2.33
CA THR A 109 -16.11 2.81 -2.86
C THR A 109 -16.53 3.79 -1.78
N TRP A 110 -17.34 4.79 -2.14
CA TRP A 110 -17.98 5.72 -1.19
C TRP A 110 -18.75 5.01 -0.06
N ARG A 111 -19.12 3.73 -0.21
CA ARG A 111 -19.79 2.95 0.84
C ARG A 111 -18.85 2.49 1.95
N LEU A 112 -17.53 2.62 1.78
CA LEU A 112 -16.49 2.15 2.70
C LEU A 112 -16.69 0.69 3.12
N LYS A 113 -17.11 -0.14 2.16
CA LYS A 113 -17.28 -1.57 2.39
C LYS A 113 -16.05 -2.31 1.89
N PRO A 114 -15.44 -3.20 2.69
CA PRO A 114 -14.21 -3.87 2.31
C PRO A 114 -14.43 -4.87 1.16
N ASP A 115 -15.63 -5.40 0.98
CA ASP A 115 -15.95 -6.44 0.00
C ASP A 115 -16.25 -5.93 -1.43
N THR A 116 -16.05 -4.65 -1.72
CA THR A 116 -16.45 -4.05 -3.00
C THR A 116 -15.49 -4.30 -4.16
N THR A 117 -14.23 -4.62 -3.87
CA THR A 117 -13.20 -4.94 -4.86
C THR A 117 -12.78 -6.38 -4.69
N THR A 118 -12.25 -7.03 -5.75
CA THR A 118 -11.75 -8.41 -5.65
C THR A 118 -10.69 -8.54 -4.55
N LEU A 119 -9.77 -7.57 -4.49
CA LEU A 119 -8.71 -7.53 -3.48
C LEU A 119 -9.28 -7.29 -2.07
N GLY A 120 -10.24 -6.37 -1.94
CA GLY A 120 -10.90 -6.10 -0.66
C GLY A 120 -11.77 -7.27 -0.17
N LYS A 121 -12.40 -8.03 -1.08
CA LYS A 121 -13.13 -9.26 -0.71
C LYS A 121 -12.19 -10.31 -0.14
N GLN A 122 -11.02 -10.51 -0.73
CA GLN A 122 -9.99 -11.41 -0.19
C GLN A 122 -9.51 -10.95 1.19
N LEU A 123 -9.32 -9.64 1.39
CA LEU A 123 -8.98 -9.08 2.70
C LEU A 123 -10.09 -9.35 3.73
N TYR A 124 -11.35 -9.13 3.33
CA TYR A 124 -12.51 -9.37 4.18
C TYR A 124 -12.65 -10.86 4.54
N GLU A 125 -12.34 -11.78 3.63
CA GLU A 125 -12.31 -13.22 3.91
C GLU A 125 -11.20 -13.58 4.91
N ALA A 126 -10.06 -12.89 4.87
CA ALA A 126 -8.93 -13.12 5.78
C ALA A 126 -9.16 -12.54 7.19
N ILE A 127 -9.73 -11.34 7.29
CA ILE A 127 -9.90 -10.62 8.56
C ILE A 127 -11.30 -10.85 9.17
N GLY A 128 -12.31 -11.03 8.33
CA GLY A 128 -13.69 -11.20 8.73
C GLY A 128 -14.39 -9.89 9.15
N PRO A 129 -15.53 -10.00 9.85
CA PRO A 129 -16.42 -8.87 10.14
C PRO A 129 -15.80 -7.77 11.00
N LYS A 130 -14.77 -8.08 11.80
CA LYS A 130 -14.06 -7.11 12.63
C LYS A 130 -13.55 -5.89 11.84
N LEU A 131 -13.10 -6.09 10.60
CA LEU A 131 -12.68 -4.99 9.73
C LEU A 131 -13.84 -4.05 9.39
N SER A 132 -14.98 -4.61 8.99
CA SER A 132 -16.19 -3.84 8.67
C SER A 132 -16.73 -3.07 9.88
N ASP A 133 -16.66 -3.67 11.06
CA ASP A 133 -17.12 -3.03 12.29
C ASP A 133 -16.21 -1.86 12.67
N GLU A 134 -14.89 -2.04 12.53
CA GLU A 134 -13.92 -0.98 12.81
C GLU A 134 -14.01 0.18 11.79
N ILE A 135 -14.19 -0.13 10.50
CA ILE A 135 -14.44 0.89 9.47
C ILE A 135 -15.69 1.71 9.83
N LYS A 136 -16.82 1.06 10.14
CA LYS A 136 -18.07 1.76 10.50
C LYS A 136 -17.95 2.59 11.77
N ARG A 137 -17.19 2.09 12.76
CA ARG A 137 -16.95 2.78 14.03
C ARG A 137 -16.19 4.08 13.83
N GLN A 138 -15.17 4.07 12.97
CA GLN A 138 -14.35 5.26 12.70
C GLN A 138 -14.97 6.19 11.66
N TYR A 139 -15.64 5.63 10.66
CA TYR A 139 -16.19 6.34 9.52
C TYR A 139 -17.69 6.03 9.37
N PRO A 140 -18.56 6.65 10.19
CA PRO A 140 -20.00 6.42 10.13
C PRO A 140 -20.66 7.03 8.88
N ASN A 141 -19.97 7.95 8.21
CA ASN A 141 -20.43 8.61 7.00
C ASN A 141 -19.83 7.95 5.75
N THR A 142 -20.43 8.24 4.60
CA THR A 142 -19.93 7.78 3.31
C THR A 142 -18.58 8.41 2.99
N GLY A 143 -17.71 7.63 2.33
CA GLY A 143 -16.46 8.11 1.80
C GLY A 143 -16.62 9.06 0.61
N VAL A 144 -15.59 9.86 0.41
CA VAL A 144 -15.44 10.83 -0.68
C VAL A 144 -14.36 10.32 -1.63
N VAL A 145 -14.57 10.46 -2.93
CA VAL A 145 -13.60 10.06 -3.96
C VAL A 145 -12.34 10.92 -3.84
N GLY A 146 -11.16 10.29 -3.85
CA GLY A 146 -9.87 10.96 -3.70
C GLY A 146 -9.37 11.02 -2.26
N GLU A 147 -10.21 10.66 -1.28
CA GLU A 147 -9.81 10.59 0.13
C GLU A 147 -9.33 9.19 0.53
N SER A 148 -8.54 9.14 1.62
CA SER A 148 -8.08 7.90 2.24
C SER A 148 -8.66 7.74 3.66
N TYR A 149 -8.85 6.49 4.07
CA TYR A 149 -9.51 6.13 5.35
C TYR A 149 -8.64 5.12 6.10
N PRO A 150 -7.62 5.58 6.85
CA PRO A 150 -6.70 4.69 7.55
C PRO A 150 -7.39 3.92 8.68
N VAL A 151 -7.34 2.58 8.65
CA VAL A 151 -8.02 1.73 9.65
C VAL A 151 -7.02 0.85 10.40
N PRO A 152 -6.65 1.16 11.65
CA PRO A 152 -5.85 0.24 12.46
C PRO A 152 -6.50 -1.13 12.56
N LEU A 153 -5.70 -2.17 12.28
CA LEU A 153 -6.12 -3.55 12.46
C LEU A 153 -6.09 -3.93 13.95
N PRO A 154 -7.17 -4.55 14.48
CA PRO A 154 -7.18 -5.05 15.85
C PRO A 154 -5.95 -5.93 16.16
N LEU A 155 -5.38 -5.72 17.36
CA LEU A 155 -4.13 -6.37 17.79
C LEU A 155 -4.23 -7.91 17.85
N ASP A 156 -5.44 -8.44 18.03
CA ASP A 156 -5.71 -9.86 18.19
C ASP A 156 -5.97 -10.59 16.85
N LEU A 157 -5.80 -9.90 15.71
CA LEU A 157 -5.97 -10.51 14.41
C LEU A 157 -4.74 -11.35 14.03
N TYR A 158 -4.97 -12.63 13.79
CA TYR A 158 -3.94 -13.54 13.24
C TYR A 158 -3.28 -12.96 11.98
N TYR A 159 -4.06 -12.28 11.13
CA TYR A 159 -3.56 -11.61 9.92
C TYR A 159 -2.42 -10.62 10.20
N ARG A 160 -2.50 -9.87 11.31
CA ARG A 160 -1.45 -8.90 11.70
C ARG A 160 -0.14 -9.60 12.03
N GLU A 161 -0.19 -10.73 12.71
CA GLU A 161 0.99 -11.54 13.03
C GLU A 161 1.54 -12.29 11.80
N SER A 162 0.64 -12.90 11.02
CA SER A 162 1.00 -13.74 9.89
C SER A 162 1.57 -12.94 8.72
N GLU A 163 1.03 -11.76 8.43
CA GLU A 163 1.45 -10.91 7.30
C GLU A 163 2.22 -9.65 7.73
N GLY A 164 2.25 -9.32 9.03
CA GLY A 164 2.98 -8.15 9.54
C GLY A 164 2.32 -6.80 9.23
N VAL A 165 1.02 -6.82 8.90
CA VAL A 165 0.22 -5.64 8.55
C VAL A 165 -0.47 -5.09 9.80
N GLU A 166 -0.26 -3.81 10.08
CA GLU A 166 -0.83 -3.14 11.26
C GLU A 166 -2.04 -2.25 10.91
N GLN A 167 -2.13 -1.77 9.67
CA GLN A 167 -3.17 -0.84 9.21
C GLN A 167 -3.36 -0.89 7.69
#